data_AF-A0A7X5IPM7-F1
#
_entry.id   AF-A0A7X5IPM7-F1
#
_cell.length_a   1.000
_cell.length_b   1.000
_cell.length_c   1.000
_cell.angle_alpha   90.00
_cell.angle_beta   90.00
_cell.angle_gamma   90.00
#
_symmetry.space_group_name_H-M   'P 1'
#
loop_
_entity.id
_entity.type
_entity.pdbx_description
1 polymer ?
#
loop_
_entity_poly.entity_id
_entity_poly.type
_entity_poly.pdbx_seq_one_letter_code
_entity_poly.pdbx_strand_id
1 'polypeptide(L)'
;MQECKQNTPLCQCIDWKSGDISVGVNHFINHFDFQGFTLEYSTLEPEKDRRMCKIGRCTVCGKRLCIGRALPAECGADDFLSEVYNWMFQMWKGPRERLPDGVNCFRDMFLSLFHEEDKDYVHEWLRQPGNQKIAQADRLSEKEGG
;
A
#
# COMPACT_ATOMS: atom_id res chain seq x y z
N MET A 1 8.53 10.36 13.73
CA MET A 1 8.19 9.32 12.74
C MET A 1 8.20 7.99 13.47
N GLN A 2 7.04 7.42 13.73
CA GLN A 2 6.96 6.13 14.43
C GLN A 2 7.38 5.06 13.44
N GLU A 3 8.41 4.29 13.77
CA GLU A 3 9.04 3.32 12.88
C GLU A 3 8.07 2.18 12.57
N CYS A 4 8.13 1.61 11.36
CA CYS A 4 7.42 0.37 11.05
C CYS A 4 7.95 -0.74 11.96
N LYS A 5 7.08 -1.57 12.55
CA LYS A 5 7.47 -2.66 13.47
C LYS A 5 8.26 -3.80 12.81
N GLN A 6 8.66 -3.63 11.56
CA GLN A 6 9.39 -4.60 10.75
C GLN A 6 10.89 -4.45 11.00
N ASN A 7 11.50 -5.44 11.66
CA ASN A 7 12.87 -5.44 12.21
C ASN A 7 14.01 -5.45 11.15
N THR A 8 13.72 -5.04 9.90
CA THR A 8 14.72 -4.95 8.82
C THR A 8 15.26 -3.52 8.74
N PRO A 9 16.59 -3.32 8.61
CA PRO A 9 17.15 -1.98 8.52
C PRO A 9 16.62 -1.27 7.28
N LEU A 10 16.13 -0.03 7.47
CA LEU A 10 15.73 0.86 6.38
C LEU A 10 16.94 1.21 5.49
N CYS A 11 16.66 1.65 4.27
CA CYS A 11 17.65 2.19 3.34
C CYS A 11 18.56 3.20 4.04
N GLN A 12 19.87 3.12 3.79
CA GLN A 12 20.87 4.03 4.39
C GLN A 12 21.44 5.03 3.38
N CYS A 13 20.95 5.02 2.13
CA CYS A 13 21.36 5.98 1.12
C CYS A 13 20.85 7.40 1.39
N ILE A 14 19.92 7.56 2.33
CA ILE A 14 19.32 8.82 2.71
C ILE A 14 19.51 9.00 4.21
N ASP A 15 19.90 10.19 4.62
CA ASP A 15 19.81 10.58 6.02
C ASP A 15 18.36 10.97 6.35
N TRP A 16 17.58 10.01 6.83
CA TRP A 16 16.19 10.20 7.23
C TRP A 16 16.01 11.18 8.40
N LYS A 17 17.08 11.48 9.16
CA LYS A 17 17.05 12.42 10.28
C LYS A 17 17.32 13.86 9.86
N SER A 18 17.89 14.07 8.67
CA SER A 18 18.23 15.40 8.15
C SER A 18 17.00 16.26 7.84
N GLY A 19 15.85 15.64 7.58
CA GLY A 19 14.61 16.33 7.24
C GLY A 19 14.54 16.86 5.80
N ASP A 20 15.52 16.58 4.95
CA ASP A 20 15.45 16.92 3.52
C ASP A 20 14.54 15.96 2.77
N ILE A 21 13.26 16.36 2.70
CA ILE A 21 12.21 15.61 2.02
C ILE A 21 12.50 15.48 0.51
N SER A 22 13.18 16.45 -0.10
CA SER A 22 13.44 16.47 -1.55
C SER A 22 14.43 15.38 -1.94
N VAL A 23 15.50 15.20 -1.16
CA VAL A 23 16.46 14.10 -1.34
C VAL A 23 15.77 12.74 -1.14
N GLY A 24 14.91 12.66 -0.11
CA GLY A 24 14.02 11.53 0.13
C GLY A 24 13.24 11.11 -1.12
N VAL A 25 12.43 12.05 -1.62
CA VAL A 25 11.55 11.85 -2.78
C VAL A 25 12.33 11.50 -4.03
N ASN A 26 13.42 12.21 -4.34
CA ASN A 26 14.24 11.94 -5.51
C ASN A 26 14.84 10.52 -5.49
N HIS A 27 15.29 10.06 -4.31
CA HIS A 27 15.83 8.72 -4.17
C HIS A 27 14.74 7.66 -4.37
N PHE A 28 13.54 7.86 -3.83
CA PHE A 28 12.42 6.96 -4.08
C PHE A 28 12.07 6.87 -5.57
N ILE A 29 11.97 7.99 -6.28
CA ILE A 29 11.61 8.00 -7.70
C ILE A 29 12.60 7.19 -8.56
N ASN A 30 13.88 7.22 -8.21
CA ASN A 30 14.94 6.66 -9.05
C ASN A 30 15.45 5.28 -8.60
N HIS A 31 15.29 4.95 -7.32
CA HIS A 31 15.91 3.76 -6.72
C HIS A 31 14.95 2.88 -5.94
N PHE A 32 13.63 3.10 -6.05
CA PHE A 32 12.63 2.23 -5.45
C PHE A 32 12.21 1.13 -6.42
N ASP A 33 12.56 -0.10 -6.09
CA ASP A 33 12.03 -1.31 -6.72
C ASP A 33 10.81 -1.80 -5.94
N PHE A 34 9.63 -1.72 -6.55
CA PHE A 34 8.36 -2.06 -5.91
C PHE A 34 8.23 -3.56 -5.66
N GLN A 35 7.76 -3.93 -4.47
CA GLN A 35 7.58 -5.33 -4.05
C GLN A 35 6.15 -5.64 -3.62
N GLY A 36 5.34 -4.62 -3.34
CA GLY A 36 3.96 -4.79 -2.89
C GLY A 36 3.55 -3.77 -1.83
N PHE A 37 2.52 -4.13 -1.08
CA PHE A 37 2.00 -3.34 0.03
C PHE A 37 1.95 -4.18 1.30
N THR A 38 1.96 -3.52 2.46
CA THR A 38 1.71 -4.15 3.75
C THR A 38 0.74 -3.29 4.54
N LEU A 39 -0.20 -3.94 5.22
CA LEU A 39 -1.16 -3.34 6.13
C LEU A 39 -0.88 -3.84 7.54
N GLU A 40 -0.62 -2.92 8.47
CA GLU A 40 -0.46 -3.18 9.90
C GLU A 40 -1.77 -2.77 10.59
N TYR A 41 -2.54 -3.75 11.06
CA TYR A 41 -3.80 -3.56 11.78
C TYR A 41 -4.09 -4.81 12.63
N SER A 42 -4.93 -4.69 13.66
CA SER A 42 -5.38 -5.85 14.46
C SER A 42 -6.85 -6.16 14.23
N THR A 43 -7.65 -5.16 13.83
CA THR A 43 -9.09 -5.33 13.55
C THR A 43 -9.58 -4.30 12.51
N LEU A 44 -10.64 -4.66 11.78
CA LEU A 44 -11.33 -3.75 10.86
C LEU A 44 -12.10 -2.65 11.62
N GLU A 45 -12.48 -2.90 12.87
CA GLU A 45 -13.14 -1.94 13.74
C GLU A 45 -12.22 -0.76 14.12
N PRO A 46 -12.77 0.35 14.63
CA PRO A 46 -11.97 1.51 15.05
C PRO A 46 -10.79 1.14 15.96
N GLU A 47 -9.57 1.42 15.49
CA GLU A 47 -8.32 1.07 16.18
C GLU A 47 -7.25 2.14 15.94
N LYS A 48 -6.47 2.44 16.98
CA LYS A 48 -5.30 3.32 16.90
C LYS A 48 -4.10 2.61 16.25
N ASP A 49 -3.13 3.39 15.81
CA ASP A 49 -1.84 2.90 15.29
C ASP A 49 -1.90 2.02 14.04
N ARG A 50 -3.06 1.94 13.36
CA ARG A 50 -3.19 1.30 12.04
C ARG A 50 -2.31 2.02 11.01
N ARG A 51 -1.63 1.25 10.16
CA ARG A 51 -0.69 1.80 9.19
C ARG A 51 -0.65 1.00 7.90
N MET A 52 -0.45 1.69 6.79
CA MET A 52 -0.20 1.06 5.50
C MET A 52 1.14 1.51 4.93
N CYS A 53 1.86 0.61 4.28
CA CYS A 53 3.11 0.89 3.58
C CYS A 53 3.04 0.36 2.14
N LYS A 54 3.54 1.16 1.21
CA LYS A 54 4.08 0.68 -0.06
C LYS A 54 5.51 0.22 0.22
N ILE A 55 5.80 -1.04 -0.06
CA ILE A 55 7.09 -1.66 0.26
C ILE A 55 7.88 -1.93 -1.01
N GLY A 56 9.19 -1.80 -0.87
CA GLY A 56 10.13 -2.02 -1.96
C GLY A 56 11.54 -2.19 -1.45
N ARG A 57 12.47 -2.35 -2.39
CA ARG A 57 13.91 -2.39 -2.12
C ARG A 57 14.58 -1.21 -2.78
N CYS A 58 15.61 -0.69 -2.11
CA CYS A 58 16.53 0.26 -2.72
C CYS A 58 17.39 -0.48 -3.75
N THR A 59 17.40 -0.05 -5.01
CA THR A 59 18.26 -0.65 -6.05
C THR A 59 19.74 -0.37 -5.84
N VAL A 60 20.08 0.60 -4.98
CA VAL A 60 21.48 0.95 -4.66
C VAL A 60 22.03 0.09 -3.51
N CYS A 61 21.31 0.01 -2.39
CA CYS A 61 21.80 -0.70 -1.19
C CYS A 61 21.08 -2.02 -0.88
N GLY A 62 20.06 -2.40 -1.65
CA GLY A 62 19.27 -3.63 -1.48
C GLY A 62 18.37 -3.66 -0.24
N LYS A 63 18.45 -2.65 0.65
CA LYS A 63 17.67 -2.54 1.89
C LYS A 63 16.23 -2.12 1.62
N ARG A 64 15.37 -2.37 2.61
CA ARG A 64 13.94 -2.10 2.51
C ARG A 64 13.66 -0.59 2.49
N LEU A 65 12.67 -0.24 1.68
CA LEU A 65 12.02 1.05 1.64
C LEU A 65 10.53 0.86 1.99
N CYS A 66 9.98 1.69 2.88
CA CYS A 66 8.54 1.84 3.06
C CYS A 66 8.16 3.30 2.83
N ILE A 67 7.15 3.51 2.00
CA ILE A 67 6.41 4.77 1.93
C ILE A 67 5.07 4.49 2.59
N GLY A 68 4.89 4.96 3.82
CA GLY A 68 3.72 4.61 4.62
C GLY A 68 2.95 5.81 5.12
N ARG A 69 1.68 5.56 5.47
CA ARG A 69 0.81 6.52 6.16
C ARG A 69 0.12 5.86 7.35
N ALA A 70 -0.12 6.65 8.39
CA ALA A 70 -1.08 6.29 9.42
C ALA A 70 -2.49 6.28 8.81
N LEU A 71 -3.31 5.33 9.24
CA LEU A 71 -4.72 5.24 8.85
C LEU A 71 -5.61 5.85 9.95
N PRO A 72 -6.82 6.32 9.60
CA PRO A 72 -7.73 6.92 10.58
C PRO A 72 -8.08 5.94 11.70
N ALA A 73 -8.15 6.42 12.95
CA ALA A 73 -8.43 5.55 14.10
C ALA A 73 -9.92 5.36 14.37
N GLU A 74 -10.76 6.32 13.98
CA GLU A 74 -12.17 6.40 14.38
C GLU A 74 -13.16 6.03 13.26
N CYS A 75 -12.67 5.42 12.18
CA CYS A 75 -13.53 4.97 11.08
C CYS A 75 -13.98 3.52 11.27
N GLY A 76 -15.25 3.26 10.90
CA GLY A 76 -15.80 1.90 10.84
C GLY A 76 -15.21 1.08 9.69
N ALA A 77 -15.55 -0.21 9.63
CA ALA A 77 -14.94 -1.15 8.69
C ALA A 77 -15.04 -0.72 7.21
N ASP A 78 -16.22 -0.32 6.72
CA ASP A 78 -16.39 0.09 5.32
C ASP A 78 -15.56 1.34 4.95
N ASP A 79 -15.50 2.33 5.84
CA ASP A 79 -14.71 3.54 5.65
C ASP A 79 -13.20 3.23 5.71
N PHE A 80 -12.80 2.32 6.60
CA PHE A 80 -11.44 1.82 6.68
C PHE A 80 -11.02 1.13 5.37
N LEU A 81 -11.86 0.21 4.85
CA LEU A 81 -11.61 -0.47 3.58
C LEU A 81 -11.52 0.52 2.41
N SER A 82 -12.42 1.51 2.37
CA SER A 82 -12.40 2.58 1.37
C SER A 82 -11.09 3.37 1.39
N GLU A 83 -10.60 3.72 2.59
CA GLU A 83 -9.34 4.44 2.76
C GLU A 83 -8.13 3.60 2.34
N VAL A 84 -8.07 2.33 2.73
CA VAL A 84 -6.99 1.42 2.31
C VAL A 84 -7.00 1.26 0.79
N TYR A 85 -8.17 1.00 0.20
CA TYR A 85 -8.32 0.77 -1.24
C TYR A 85 -7.87 2.00 -2.04
N ASN A 86 -8.41 3.17 -1.71
CA ASN A 86 -8.12 4.40 -2.41
C ASN A 86 -6.63 4.73 -2.37
N TRP A 87 -6.01 4.63 -1.19
CA TRP A 87 -4.59 4.93 -1.07
C TRP A 87 -3.72 3.92 -1.82
N MET A 88 -4.02 2.63 -1.71
CA MET A 88 -3.31 1.59 -2.44
C MET A 88 -3.38 1.80 -3.96
N PHE A 89 -4.58 2.11 -4.47
CA PHE A 89 -4.79 2.36 -5.88
C PHE A 89 -4.02 3.59 -6.36
N GLN A 90 -4.06 4.70 -5.61
CA GLN A 90 -3.32 5.93 -5.93
C GLN A 90 -1.80 5.69 -5.96
N MET A 91 -1.30 4.84 -5.07
CA MET A 91 0.13 4.50 -5.00
C MET A 91 0.55 3.47 -6.06
N TRP A 92 -0.38 2.68 -6.58
CA TRP A 92 -0.16 1.65 -7.59
C TRP A 92 -0.37 2.15 -9.03
N LYS A 93 -1.25 3.13 -9.29
CA LYS A 93 -1.51 3.62 -10.67
C LYS A 93 -0.36 4.41 -11.33
N GLY A 94 0.86 4.36 -10.77
CA GLY A 94 2.02 5.07 -11.28
C GLY A 94 2.57 4.41 -12.56
N PRO A 95 3.25 5.16 -13.44
CA PRO A 95 3.69 4.67 -14.76
C PRO A 95 4.75 3.57 -14.73
N ARG A 96 5.33 3.26 -13.57
CA ARG A 96 6.37 2.24 -13.38
C ARG A 96 5.91 1.04 -12.56
N GLU A 97 4.67 1.07 -12.09
CA GLU A 97 4.17 0.04 -11.20
C GLU A 97 3.72 -1.17 -11.99
N ARG A 98 4.11 -2.35 -11.52
CA ARG A 98 3.69 -3.63 -12.08
C ARG A 98 3.02 -4.43 -10.97
N LEU A 99 2.14 -5.33 -11.37
CA LEU A 99 1.64 -6.32 -10.42
C LEU A 99 2.82 -7.18 -9.93
N PRO A 100 2.90 -7.46 -8.62
CA PRO A 100 3.89 -8.41 -8.09
C PRO A 100 3.69 -9.81 -8.70
N ASP A 101 4.76 -10.60 -8.72
CA ASP A 101 4.71 -11.98 -9.24
C ASP A 101 3.62 -12.80 -8.52
N GLY A 102 2.80 -13.52 -9.28
CA GLY A 102 1.71 -14.36 -8.76
C GLY A 102 0.41 -13.62 -8.45
N VAL A 103 0.35 -12.30 -8.64
CA VAL A 103 -0.85 -11.48 -8.50
C VAL A 103 -1.45 -11.21 -9.89
N ASN A 104 -2.71 -11.61 -10.11
CA ASN A 104 -3.34 -11.49 -11.44
C ASN A 104 -4.01 -10.15 -11.67
N CYS A 105 -4.45 -9.46 -10.61
CA CYS A 105 -5.09 -8.16 -10.71
C CYS A 105 -4.92 -7.34 -9.42
N PHE A 106 -5.22 -6.04 -9.50
CA PHE A 106 -5.17 -5.14 -8.34
C PHE A 106 -6.01 -5.66 -7.16
N ARG A 107 -7.20 -6.24 -7.42
CA ARG A 107 -8.09 -6.76 -6.38
C ARG A 107 -7.47 -7.91 -5.59
N ASP A 108 -6.75 -8.81 -6.26
CA ASP A 108 -6.06 -9.92 -5.60
C ASP A 108 -4.96 -9.38 -4.68
N MET A 109 -4.22 -8.37 -5.14
CA MET A 109 -3.23 -7.67 -4.34
C MET A 109 -3.86 -7.02 -3.09
N PHE A 110 -4.99 -6.34 -3.26
CA PHE A 110 -5.71 -5.70 -2.16
C PHE A 110 -6.20 -6.73 -1.14
N LEU A 111 -6.83 -7.83 -1.59
CA LEU A 111 -7.28 -8.92 -0.71
C LEU A 111 -6.13 -9.58 0.05
N SER A 112 -4.94 -9.65 -0.53
CA SER A 112 -3.76 -10.24 0.13
C SER A 112 -3.26 -9.47 1.35
N LEU A 113 -3.70 -8.22 1.54
CA LEU A 113 -3.29 -7.38 2.67
C LEU A 113 -3.97 -7.74 3.99
N PHE A 114 -5.09 -8.45 3.93
CA PHE A 114 -5.94 -8.70 5.08
C PHE A 114 -5.66 -10.07 5.70
N HIS A 115 -5.80 -10.15 7.02
CA HIS A 115 -5.81 -11.40 7.77
C HIS A 115 -6.89 -12.34 7.24
N GLU A 116 -6.64 -13.65 7.29
CA GLU A 116 -7.57 -14.66 6.74
C GLU A 116 -9.01 -14.52 7.29
N GLU A 117 -9.15 -14.17 8.57
CA GLU A 117 -10.44 -13.97 9.24
C GLU A 117 -11.27 -12.80 8.68
N ASP A 118 -10.62 -11.82 8.07
CA ASP A 118 -11.28 -10.63 7.52
C ASP A 118 -11.61 -10.79 6.03
N LYS A 119 -10.99 -11.75 5.33
CA LYS A 119 -11.05 -11.84 3.86
C LYS A 119 -12.45 -12.02 3.31
N ASP A 120 -13.31 -12.78 3.99
CA ASP A 120 -14.70 -12.98 3.55
C ASP A 120 -15.48 -11.66 3.55
N TYR A 121 -15.30 -10.85 4.59
CA TYR A 121 -15.92 -9.53 4.71
C TYR A 121 -15.40 -8.58 3.63
N VAL A 122 -14.06 -8.52 3.43
CA VAL A 122 -13.46 -7.66 2.40
C VAL A 122 -13.89 -8.09 0.99
N HIS A 123 -13.95 -9.39 0.73
CA HIS A 123 -14.39 -9.91 -0.55
C HIS A 123 -15.84 -9.54 -0.85
N GLU A 124 -16.74 -9.61 0.13
CA GLU A 124 -18.12 -9.17 -0.04
C GLU A 124 -18.21 -7.65 -0.25
N TRP A 125 -17.43 -6.86 0.49
CA TRP A 125 -17.33 -5.42 0.32
C TRP A 125 -16.92 -5.02 -1.12
N LEU A 126 -16.00 -5.75 -1.75
CA LEU A 126 -15.59 -5.55 -3.14
C LEU A 126 -16.68 -5.87 -4.18
N ARG A 127 -17.69 -6.67 -3.80
CA ARG A 127 -18.82 -7.03 -4.67
C ARG A 127 -19.93 -6.00 -4.62
N GLN A 128 -19.95 -5.11 -3.63
CA GLN A 128 -21.00 -4.11 -3.49
C GLN A 128 -21.03 -3.13 -4.69
N PRO A 129 -22.20 -2.81 -5.26
CA PRO A 129 -22.32 -2.01 -6.49
C PRO A 129 -21.69 -0.61 -6.41
N GLY A 130 -21.71 0.03 -5.23
CA GLY A 130 -21.05 1.32 -5.00
C GLY A 130 -19.53 1.25 -5.19
N ASN A 131 -18.93 0.12 -4.81
CA ASN A 131 -17.49 -0.12 -4.85
C ASN A 131 -17.05 -0.75 -6.19
N GLN A 132 -17.99 -1.27 -6.97
CA GLN A 132 -17.72 -1.76 -8.33
C GLN A 132 -17.30 -0.66 -9.31
N LYS A 133 -17.73 0.60 -9.10
CA LYS A 133 -17.27 1.74 -9.91
C LYS A 133 -15.78 2.00 -9.75
N ILE A 134 -15.26 1.79 -8.54
CA ILE A 134 -13.83 1.91 -8.25
C ILE A 134 -13.07 0.83 -9.04
N ALA A 135 -13.56 -0.40 -9.03
CA ALA A 135 -12.95 -1.50 -9.78
C ALA A 135 -13.07 -1.43 -11.31
N GLN A 136 -14.05 -0.70 -11.86
CA GLN A 136 -14.12 -0.46 -13.30
C GLN A 136 -13.04 0.54 -13.75
N ALA A 137 -12.73 1.54 -12.94
CA ALA A 137 -11.63 2.47 -13.19
C ALA A 137 -10.26 1.75 -13.13
N ASP A 138 -10.11 0.78 -12.23
CA ASP A 138 -8.91 -0.04 -12.13
C ASP A 138 -8.68 -0.87 -13.40
N ARG A 139 -9.72 -1.55 -13.89
CA ARG A 139 -9.64 -2.36 -15.13
C ARG A 139 -9.34 -1.56 -16.38
N LEU A 140 -9.77 -0.30 -16.43
CA LEU A 140 -9.43 0.60 -17.53
C LEU A 140 -7.97 1.03 -17.45
N SER A 141 -7.48 1.33 -16.24
CA SER A 141 -6.07 1.68 -15.99
C SER A 141 -5.13 0.50 -16.26
N GLU A 142 -5.54 -0.73 -15.93
CA GLU A 142 -4.81 -1.98 -16.23
C GLU A 142 -4.64 -2.23 -17.74
N LYS A 143 -5.55 -1.70 -18.59
CA LYS A 143 -5.51 -1.88 -20.05
C LYS A 143 -4.67 -0.84 -20.78
N GLU A 144 -4.50 0.35 -20.21
CA GLU A 144 -3.76 1.45 -20.86
C GLU A 144 -2.26 1.44 -20.55
N GLY A 145 -1.81 0.63 -19.58
CA GLY A 145 -0.40 0.51 -19.17
C GLY A 145 0.34 -0.75 -19.66
N GLY A 146 -0.28 -1.53 -20.56
CA GLY A 146 0.29 -2.76 -21.15
C GLY A 146 1.08 -2.52 -22.43
#